data_AF-A0A520YYZ8-F1
#
_entry.id   AF-A0A520YYZ8-F1
#
_cell.length_a   1.000
_cell.length_b   1.000
_cell.length_c   1.000
_cell.angle_alpha   90.00
_cell.angle_beta   90.00
_cell.angle_gamma   90.00
#
_symmetry.space_group_name_H-M   'P 1'
#
loop_
_entity.id
_entity.type
_entity.pdbx_description
1 polymer ?
#
loop_
_entity_poly.entity_id
_entity_poly.type
_entity_poly.pdbx_seq_one_letter_code
_entity_poly.pdbx_strand_id
1 'polypeptide(L)' 'MGVEIWRLLKKGVLSNAANLADDNKIGSVLRWLCNL' A
#
# COMPACT_ATOMS: atom_id res chain seq x y z
N MET A 1 -5.68 7.55 -10.87
CA MET A 1 -5.32 7.57 -9.43
C MET A 1 -4.08 6.73 -9.09
N GLY A 2 -3.89 5.52 -9.64
CA GLY A 2 -2.73 4.65 -9.28
C GLY A 2 -1.34 5.27 -9.48
N VAL A 3 -1.13 6.08 -10.53
CA VAL A 3 0.14 6.79 -10.79
C VAL A 3 0.49 7.77 -9.66
N GLU A 4 -0.52 8.43 -9.09
CA GLU A 4 -0.33 9.41 -8.02
C GLU A 4 -0.01 8.74 -6.68
N ILE A 5 -0.69 7.63 -6.37
CA ILE A 5 -0.38 6.78 -5.21
C ILE A 5 1.08 6.29 -5.30
N TRP A 6 1.50 5.80 -6.48
CA TRP A 6 2.89 5.37 -6.69
C TRP A 6 3.91 6.50 -6.47
N ARG A 7 3.62 7.70 -6.99
CA ARG A 7 4.47 8.87 -6.80
C ARG A 7 4.58 9.25 -5.31
N LEU A 8 3.50 9.17 -4.55
CA LEU A 8 3.50 9.46 -3.10
C LEU A 8 4.26 8.41 -2.29
N LEU A 9 4.16 7.12 -2.67
CA LEU A 9 5.00 6.05 -2.12
C LEU A 9 6.49 6.32 -2.39
N LYS A 10 6.85 6.72 -3.60
CA LYS A 10 8.24 7.04 -3.96
C LYS A 10 8.80 8.26 -3.23
N LYS A 11 7.94 9.22 -2.89
CA LYS A 11 8.31 10.38 -2.07
C LYS A 11 8.38 10.07 -0.57
N GLY A 12 7.94 8.89 -0.14
CA GLY A 12 7.86 8.53 1.29
C GLY A 12 6.73 9.23 2.05
N VAL A 13 5.82 9.91 1.34
CA VAL A 13 4.65 10.57 1.95
C VAL A 13 3.60 9.52 2.34
N LEU A 14 3.49 8.46 1.54
CA LEU A 14 2.75 7.25 1.90
C LEU A 14 3.74 6.12 2.21
N SER A 15 3.51 5.41 3.31
CA SER A 15 4.35 4.28 3.70
C SER A 15 3.92 2.97 3.03
N ASN A 16 2.63 2.82 2.72
CA ASN A 16 2.09 1.62 2.08
C ASN A 16 0.76 1.92 1.36
N ALA A 17 0.37 1.08 0.40
CA ALA A 17 -0.92 1.14 -0.28
C ALA A 17 -1.32 -0.22 -0.87
N ALA A 18 -2.61 -0.57 -0.79
CA ALA A 18 -3.17 -1.76 -1.41
C ALA A 18 -4.37 -1.43 -2.30
N ASN A 19 -4.59 -2.27 -3.32
CA ASN A 19 -5.84 -2.29 -4.07
C ASN A 19 -6.83 -3.21 -3.33
N LEU A 20 -8.00 -2.70 -2.97
CA LEU A 20 -9.02 -3.47 -2.26
C LEU A 20 -9.70 -4.56 -3.12
N ALA A 21 -9.53 -4.53 -4.44
CA ALA A 21 -10.01 -5.59 -5.32
C ALA A 21 -9.00 -6.76 -5.46
N ASP A 22 -7.84 -6.68 -4.79
CA ASP A 22 -6.77 -7.68 -4.84
C ASP A 22 -6.46 -8.20 -3.43
N ASP A 23 -7.02 -9.37 -3.11
CA ASP A 23 -6.90 -10.00 -1.78
C ASP A 23 -5.45 -10.23 -1.35
N ASN A 24 -4.54 -10.47 -2.31
CA ASN A 24 -3.12 -10.65 -2.00
C ASN A 24 -2.50 -9.35 -1.48
N LYS A 25 -2.89 -8.20 -2.07
CA LYS A 25 -2.40 -6.89 -1.63
C LYS A 25 -2.98 -6.48 -0.29
N ILE A 26 -4.24 -6.81 -0.04
CA ILE A 26 -4.85 -6.63 1.29
C ILE A 26 -4.08 -7.46 2.33
N GLY A 27 -3.86 -8.75 2.08
CA GLY A 27 -3.12 -9.62 3.00
C GLY A 27 -1.69 -9.13 3.27
N SER A 28 -0.99 -8.63 2.24
CA SER A 28 0.33 -8.03 2.39
C SER A 28 0.32 -6.79 3.29
N VAL A 29 -0.65 -5.89 3.12
CA VAL A 29 -0.78 -4.69 3.96
C VAL A 29 -1.19 -5.04 5.39
N LEU A 30 -2.11 -5.97 5.60
CA LEU A 30 -2.49 -6.43 6.95
C LEU A 30 -1.31 -7.04 7.69
N ARG A 31 -0.51 -7.88 7.01
CA ARG A 31 0.68 -8.47 7.61
C ARG A 31 1.74 -7.41 7.94
N TRP A 32 1.87 -6.37 7.13
CA TRP A 32 2.72 -5.22 7.43
C TRP A 32 2.23 -4.45 8.67
N LEU A 33 0.92 -4.20 8.77
CA LEU A 33 0.30 -3.54 9.94
C LEU A 33 0.50 -4.32 11.24
N CYS A 34 0.49 -5.65 11.22
CA CYS A 34 0.72 -6.47 12.41
C CYS A 34 2.19 -6.52 12.86
N ASN A 35 3.14 -6.10 12.02
CA ASN A 35 4.59 -6.09 12.32
C ASN A 35 5.14 -4.65 12.47
N LEU A 36 4.26 -3.68 12.63
CA LEU A 36 4.56 -2.26 12.87
C LEU A 36 4.91 -2.02 14.34
#